data_AF-A0A2M8NPB8-F1
#
_entry.id   AF-A0A2M8NPB8-F1
#
_cell.length_a   1.000
_cell.length_b   1.000
_cell.length_c   1.000
_cell.angle_alpha   90.00
_cell.angle_beta   90.00
_cell.angle_gamma   90.00
#
_symmetry.space_group_name_H-M   'P 1'
#
loop_
_entity.id
_entity.type
_entity.pdbx_description
1 polymer ?
#
loop_
_entity_poly.entity_id
_entity_poly.type
_entity_poly.pdbx_seq_one_letter_code
_entity_poly.pdbx_strand_id
1 'polypeptide(L)'
;MEIYFIRHGQSTNNRLTEATWHTRSHDPELTEIGHKQAARVADYLCSAPNLEDIVRIPDDAPEREQHYPHTITHLYCSPMYRALQTAQPIGAALNLNPTVWI
;
A
#
# COMPACT_ATOMS: atom_id res chain seq x y z
N MET A 1 8.42 -7.08 15.53
CA MET A 1 7.78 -7.60 14.31
C MET A 1 6.58 -6.72 14.01
N GLU A 2 6.55 -6.14 12.82
CA GLU A 2 5.47 -5.25 12.35
C GLU A 2 4.76 -5.92 11.17
N ILE A 3 3.44 -5.80 11.11
CA ILE A 3 2.63 -6.36 10.02
C ILE A 3 1.69 -5.25 9.54
N TYR A 4 1.79 -4.94 8.26
CA TYR A 4 0.99 -3.90 7.62
C TYR A 4 -0.06 -4.54 6.71
N PHE A 5 -1.30 -4.05 6.80
CA PHE A 5 -2.38 -4.45 5.91
C PHE A 5 -2.70 -3.30 4.95
N ILE A 6 -2.46 -3.53 3.66
CA ILE A 6 -2.76 -2.56 2.60
C ILE A 6 -3.90 -3.12 1.77
N ARG A 7 -5.08 -2.49 1.86
CA ARG A 7 -6.17 -2.79 0.94
C ARG A 7 -5.83 -2.22 -0.44
N HIS A 8 -6.22 -2.95 -1.49
CA HIS A 8 -6.08 -2.45 -2.86
C HIS A 8 -6.72 -1.06 -3.02
N GLY A 9 -6.17 -0.24 -3.93
CA GLY A 9 -6.75 1.05 -4.29
C GLY A 9 -8.16 0.91 -4.89
N GLN A 10 -8.83 2.02 -5.14
CA GLN A 10 -10.15 2.03 -5.76
C GLN A 10 -10.13 1.25 -7.09
N SER A 11 -10.92 0.17 -7.18
CA SER A 11 -11.13 -0.59 -8.41
C SER A 11 -12.27 0.00 -9.24
N THR A 12 -12.34 -0.34 -10.52
CA THR A 12 -13.47 0.03 -11.38
C THR A 12 -14.81 -0.41 -10.79
N ASN A 13 -14.86 -1.59 -10.16
CA ASN A 13 -16.03 -2.08 -9.44
C ASN A 13 -16.44 -1.23 -8.22
N ASN A 14 -15.49 -0.57 -7.53
CA ASN A 14 -15.81 0.30 -6.39
C ASN A 14 -16.46 1.62 -6.82
N ARG A 15 -16.27 2.02 -8.07
CA ARG A 15 -16.84 3.24 -8.64
C ARG A 15 -18.26 3.03 -9.20
N LEU A 16 -18.70 1.78 -9.35
CA LEU A 16 -20.01 1.47 -9.94
C LEU A 16 -21.15 1.95 -9.03
N THR A 17 -22.24 2.33 -9.70
CA THR A 17 -23.51 2.69 -9.07
C THR A 17 -24.51 1.55 -9.24
N GLU A 18 -25.69 1.64 -8.63
CA GLU A 18 -26.76 0.66 -8.86
C GLU A 18 -27.10 0.52 -10.35
N ALA A 19 -27.15 1.64 -11.07
CA ALA A 19 -27.43 1.66 -12.50
C ALA A 19 -26.37 0.94 -13.34
N THR A 20 -25.10 0.95 -12.92
CA THR A 20 -23.98 0.34 -13.64
C THR A 20 -23.48 -0.97 -13.03
N TRP A 21 -24.15 -1.48 -11.99
CA TRP A 21 -23.73 -2.69 -11.27
C TRP A 21 -23.62 -3.93 -12.16
N HIS A 22 -24.43 -4.01 -13.21
CA HIS A 22 -24.40 -5.10 -14.19
C HIS A 22 -23.10 -5.16 -15.01
N THR A 23 -22.27 -4.10 -14.97
CA THR A 23 -20.98 -4.02 -15.70
C THR A 23 -19.77 -4.49 -14.88
N ARG A 24 -20.00 -5.11 -13.72
CA ARG A 24 -18.93 -5.58 -12.84
C ARG A 24 -18.02 -6.60 -13.53
N SER A 25 -16.72 -6.49 -13.25
CA SER A 25 -15.72 -7.50 -13.60
C SER A 25 -15.41 -8.41 -12.40
N HIS A 26 -15.07 -9.67 -12.63
CA HIS A 26 -14.57 -10.57 -11.59
C HIS A 26 -13.17 -10.17 -11.09
N ASP A 27 -12.34 -9.65 -12.00
CA ASP A 27 -11.03 -9.13 -11.69
C ASP A 27 -10.88 -7.68 -12.22
N PRO A 28 -11.53 -6.71 -11.57
CA PRO A 28 -11.49 -5.33 -12.00
C PRO A 28 -10.08 -4.74 -11.80
N GLU A 29 -9.66 -3.92 -12.74
CA GLU A 29 -8.49 -3.05 -12.61
C GLU A 29 -8.72 -1.90 -11.61
N LEU A 30 -7.65 -1.22 -11.22
CA LEU A 30 -7.70 0.05 -10.52
C LEU A 30 -8.23 1.17 -11.43
N THR A 31 -8.95 2.11 -10.84
CA THR A 31 -9.22 3.38 -11.52
C THR A 31 -7.97 4.26 -11.51
N GLU A 32 -8.01 5.39 -12.21
CA GLU A 32 -6.97 6.42 -12.10
C GLU A 32 -6.75 6.88 -10.65
N ILE A 33 -7.83 6.99 -9.86
CA ILE A 33 -7.75 7.29 -8.42
C ILE A 33 -7.07 6.14 -7.68
N GLY A 34 -7.39 4.89 -8.01
CA GLY A 34 -6.74 3.71 -7.43
C GLY A 34 -5.23 3.68 -7.67
N HIS A 35 -4.78 4.02 -8.88
CA HIS A 35 -3.35 4.15 -9.18
C HIS A 35 -2.68 5.28 -8.39
N LYS A 36 -3.34 6.44 -8.28
CA LYS A 36 -2.85 7.56 -7.44
C LYS A 36 -2.76 7.14 -5.97
N GLN A 37 -3.73 6.39 -5.44
CA GLN A 37 -3.69 5.86 -4.08
C GLN A 37 -2.50 4.90 -3.89
N ALA A 38 -2.28 3.97 -4.82
CA ALA A 38 -1.17 3.03 -4.78
C ALA A 38 0.20 3.75 -4.78
N ALA A 39 0.35 4.77 -5.63
CA ALA A 39 1.56 5.61 -5.65
C ALA A 39 1.77 6.34 -4.31
N ARG A 40 0.72 6.92 -3.73
CA ARG A 40 0.82 7.61 -2.43
C ARG A 40 1.21 6.69 -1.29
N VAL A 41 0.73 5.45 -1.29
CA VAL A 41 1.15 4.44 -0.29
C VAL A 41 2.62 4.08 -0.49
N ALA A 42 3.08 3.91 -1.73
CA ALA A 42 4.49 3.65 -2.03
C ALA A 42 5.39 4.79 -1.54
N ASP A 43 5.04 6.05 -1.85
CA ASP A 43 5.75 7.23 -1.37
C ASP A 43 5.78 7.28 0.16
N TYR A 44 4.63 7.07 0.81
CA TYR A 44 4.53 7.09 2.27
C TYR A 44 5.45 6.05 2.92
N LEU A 45 5.40 4.79 2.45
CA LEU A 45 6.25 3.74 3.02
C LEU A 45 7.75 4.01 2.80
N CYS A 46 8.10 4.63 1.68
CA CYS A 46 9.50 4.91 1.33
C CYS A 46 10.08 6.13 2.05
N SER A 47 9.27 7.15 2.38
CA SER A 47 9.78 8.45 2.85
C SER A 47 9.20 8.96 4.15
N ALA A 48 8.03 8.47 4.59
CA ALA A 48 7.41 8.98 5.80
C ALA A 48 8.01 8.34 7.06
N PRO A 49 8.10 9.08 8.18
CA PRO A 49 8.58 8.52 9.43
C PRO A 49 7.73 7.34 9.90
N ASN A 50 8.37 6.25 10.31
CA ASN A 50 7.68 5.16 11.00
C ASN A 50 7.23 5.64 12.40
N LEU A 51 5.94 5.94 12.56
CA LEU A 51 5.41 6.45 13.83
C LEU A 51 5.51 5.43 14.97
N GLU A 52 5.56 4.13 14.68
CA GLU A 52 5.74 3.09 15.70
C GLU A 52 7.11 3.20 16.40
N ASP A 53 8.14 3.64 15.67
CA ASP A 53 9.45 3.88 16.27
C ASP A 53 9.41 5.09 17.22
N ILE A 54 8.67 6.15 16.86
CA ILE A 54 8.57 7.38 17.68
C ILE A 54 7.85 7.11 19.02
N VAL A 55 6.78 6.30 19.02
CA VAL A 55 5.99 6.01 20.23
C VAL A 55 6.80 5.19 21.25
N ARG A 56 7.81 4.43 20.79
CA ARG A 56 8.69 3.62 21.66
C ARG A 56 9.85 4.41 22.25
N ILE A 57 10.08 5.63 21.77
CA ILE A 57 11.15 6.51 22.21
C ILE A 57 10.59 7.52 23.24
N PRO A 58 11.25 7.73 24.39
CA PRO A 58 10.86 8.74 25.39
C PRO A 58 10.68 10.14 24.78
N ASP A 59 9.79 10.95 25.34
CA ASP A 59 9.40 12.25 24.78
C ASP A 59 10.57 13.25 24.68
N ASP A 60 11.58 13.14 25.53
CA ASP A 60 12.75 14.01 25.62
C ASP A 60 13.99 13.46 24.90
N ALA A 61 13.88 12.29 24.26
CA ALA A 61 15.02 11.64 23.64
C ALA A 61 15.35 12.28 22.27
N PRO A 62 16.63 12.65 22.01
CA PRO A 62 17.04 13.29 20.75
C PRO A 62 16.80 12.43 19.52
N GLU A 63 16.68 11.11 19.68
CA GLU A 63 16.35 10.14 18.63
C GLU A 63 14.98 10.41 17.99
N ARG A 64 14.07 11.14 18.67
CA ARG A 64 12.77 11.55 18.09
C ARG A 64 12.89 12.53 16.92
N GLU A 65 14.00 13.25 16.82
CA GLU A 65 14.29 14.12 15.68
C GLU A 65 14.75 13.32 14.45
N GLN A 66 15.09 12.04 14.63
CA GLN A 66 15.48 11.15 13.53
C GLN A 66 14.24 10.59 12.84
N HIS A 67 14.15 10.82 11.53
CA HIS A 67 13.05 10.34 10.71
C HIS A 67 13.53 9.18 9.84
N TYR A 68 13.28 7.96 10.29
CA TYR A 68 13.53 6.76 9.49
C TYR A 68 12.25 6.31 8.78
N PRO A 69 12.34 5.94 7.49
CA PRO A 69 11.21 5.38 6.76
C PRO A 69 10.85 3.99 7.29
N HIS A 70 9.72 3.47 6.85
CA HIS A 70 9.29 2.12 7.19
C HIS A 70 10.31 1.08 6.71
N THR A 71 10.65 0.12 7.58
CA THR A 71 11.54 -0.99 7.21
C THR A 71 10.70 -2.20 6.78
N ILE A 72 10.15 -2.13 5.57
CA ILE A 72 9.42 -3.26 4.98
C ILE A 72 10.41 -4.23 4.35
N THR A 73 10.37 -5.50 4.78
CA THR A 73 11.30 -6.53 4.30
C THR A 73 10.65 -7.53 3.34
N HIS A 74 9.32 -7.66 3.40
CA HIS A 74 8.57 -8.61 2.59
C HIS A 74 7.28 -7.95 2.10
N LEU A 75 6.89 -8.24 0.86
CA LEU A 75 5.65 -7.74 0.25
C LEU A 75 4.88 -8.91 -0.35
N TYR A 76 3.79 -9.29 0.31
CA TYR A 76 2.87 -10.32 -0.17
C TYR A 76 1.59 -9.69 -0.71
N CYS A 77 1.02 -10.27 -1.77
CA CYS A 77 -0.23 -9.79 -2.34
C CYS A 77 -1.13 -10.92 -2.86
N SER A 78 -2.42 -10.61 -2.97
CA SER A 78 -3.40 -11.46 -3.65
C SER A 78 -3.09 -11.52 -5.16
N PRO A 79 -3.41 -12.65 -5.85
CA PRO A 79 -3.26 -12.76 -7.30
C PRO A 79 -4.24 -11.89 -8.12
N MET A 80 -5.17 -11.19 -7.48
CA MET A 80 -6.16 -10.34 -8.16
C MET A 80 -5.49 -9.09 -8.76
N TYR A 81 -5.88 -8.71 -9.98
CA TYR A 81 -5.21 -7.66 -10.75
C TYR A 81 -5.13 -6.32 -10.01
N ARG A 82 -6.21 -5.88 -9.36
CA ARG A 82 -6.20 -4.66 -8.51
C ARG A 82 -5.18 -4.71 -7.37
N ALA A 83 -4.92 -5.89 -6.79
CA ALA A 83 -3.94 -6.05 -5.72
C ALA A 83 -2.52 -6.02 -6.29
N LEU A 84 -2.29 -6.67 -7.43
CA LEU A 84 -1.03 -6.57 -8.18
C LEU A 84 -0.70 -5.13 -8.57
N GLN A 85 -1.67 -4.40 -9.14
CA GLN A 85 -1.52 -2.99 -9.51
C GLN A 85 -1.29 -2.06 -8.30
N THR A 86 -1.78 -2.44 -7.11
CA THR A 86 -1.48 -1.71 -5.87
C THR A 86 -0.07 -2.03 -5.38
N ALA A 87 0.33 -3.30 -5.43
CA ALA A 87 1.61 -3.76 -4.92
C ALA A 87 2.80 -3.38 -5.82
N GLN A 88 2.60 -3.25 -7.14
CA GLN A 88 3.66 -2.91 -8.09
C GLN A 88 4.43 -1.62 -7.73
N PRO A 89 3.80 -0.44 -7.56
CA PRO A 89 4.53 0.78 -7.20
C PRO A 89 5.18 0.69 -5.81
N ILE A 90 4.57 -0.04 -4.87
CA ILE A 90 5.14 -0.27 -3.53
C ILE A 90 6.42 -1.10 -3.64
N GLY A 91 6.39 -2.20 -4.39
CA GLY A 91 7.56 -3.02 -4.65
C GLY A 91 8.68 -2.22 -5.33
N ALA A 92 8.34 -1.41 -6.33
CA ALA A 92 9.31 -0.55 -7.00
C ALA A 92 9.96 0.47 -6.05
N ALA A 93 9.17 1.15 -5.21
CA ALA A 93 9.69 2.16 -4.27
C ALA A 93 10.57 1.55 -3.18
N LEU A 94 10.25 0.34 -2.73
CA LEU A 94 10.95 -0.35 -1.64
C LEU A 94 12.04 -1.32 -2.14
N ASN A 95 12.24 -1.42 -3.46
CA ASN A 95 13.12 -2.40 -4.10
C ASN A 95 12.80 -3.86 -3.69
N LEU A 96 11.51 -4.19 -3.69
CA LEU A 96 10.97 -5.52 -3.36
C LEU A 96 10.17 -6.09 -4.54
N ASN A 97 10.21 -7.41 -4.69
CA ASN A 97 9.33 -8.11 -5.62
C ASN A 97 8.03 -8.53 -4.88
N PRO A 98 6.85 -8.01 -5.28
CA PRO A 98 5.59 -8.50 -4.74
C PRO A 98 5.44 -10.00 -4.99
N THR A 99 5.16 -10.75 -3.93
CA THR A 99 5.04 -12.21 -4.01
C THR A 99 3.59 -12.63 -3.82
N VAL A 100 3.08 -13.41 -4.77
CA VAL A 100 1.84 -14.18 -4.58
C VAL A 100 2.23 -15.50 -3.91
N TRP A 101 1.70 -15.76 -2.72
CA TRP A 101 1.97 -16.98 -1.97
C TRP A 101 0.91 -18.04 -2.29
N ILE A 102 1.34 -19.28 -2.60
CA ILE A 102 0.50 -20.45 -2.87
C ILE A 102 0.83 -21.54 -1.85
#